data_AF-A0A830HRS2-F1
#
_entry.id   AF-A0A830HRS2-F1
#
_cell.length_a   1.000
_cell.length_b   1.000
_cell.length_c   1.000
_cell.angle_alpha   90.00
_cell.angle_beta   90.00
_cell.angle_gamma   90.00
#
_symmetry.space_group_name_H-M   'P 1'
#
loop_
_entity.id
_entity.type
_entity.pdbx_description
1 polymer ?
#
loop_
_entity_poly.entity_id
_entity_poly.type
_entity_poly.pdbx_seq_one_letter_code
_entity_poly.pdbx_strand_id
1 'polypeptide(L)'
;MAIIIEQTNTAKNTKKVSKLSLVDLAGSERLSKTEAEGERLKESLHINKSLSALGDVISALTSKKGHVPFRNSKLTHMLSDSLGNDSKTLLFVNASPVLYNAQESSCSLDFATRARNVDLS
;
A
#
# COMPACT_ATOMS: atom_id res chain seq x y z
N MET A 1 8.60 -7.18 -5.90
CA MET A 1 9.53 -8.31 -5.65
C MET A 1 9.19 -8.90 -4.29
N ALA A 2 9.16 -10.22 -4.15
CA ALA A 2 8.91 -10.88 -2.87
C ALA A 2 9.99 -11.94 -2.62
N ILE A 3 10.42 -12.07 -1.38
CA ILE A 3 11.41 -13.03 -0.92
C ILE A 3 10.64 -14.14 -0.20
N ILE A 4 10.76 -15.37 -0.70
CA ILE A 4 10.20 -16.56 -0.05
C ILE A 4 11.29 -17.15 0.85
N ILE A 5 10.94 -17.37 2.11
CA ILE A 5 11.83 -17.92 3.13
C ILE A 5 11.26 -19.26 3.57
N GLU A 6 11.98 -20.34 3.27
CA GLU A 6 11.64 -21.69 3.71
C GLU A 6 12.58 -22.12 4.84
N GLN A 7 12.00 -22.52 5.96
CA GLN A 7 12.73 -22.99 7.14
C GLN A 7 12.34 -24.44 7.43
N THR A 8 13.33 -25.31 7.59
CA THR A 8 13.13 -26.69 8.05
C THR A 8 13.74 -26.85 9.45
N ASN A 9 12.95 -27.30 10.41
CA ASN A 9 13.42 -27.72 11.73
C ASN A 9 13.57 -29.25 11.72
N THR A 10 14.81 -29.73 11.71
CA THR A 10 15.14 -31.16 11.63
C THR A 10 14.78 -31.93 12.90
N ALA A 11 14.91 -31.30 14.08
CA ALA A 11 14.60 -31.94 15.35
C ALA A 11 13.09 -32.20 15.54
N LYS A 12 12.24 -31.33 15.01
CA LYS A 12 10.77 -31.45 15.08
C LYS A 12 10.13 -32.00 13.81
N ASN A 13 10.92 -32.23 12.76
CA ASN A 13 10.46 -32.58 11.41
C ASN A 13 9.36 -31.63 10.88
N THR A 14 9.47 -30.33 11.17
CA THR A 14 8.50 -29.31 10.74
C THR A 14 9.10 -28.39 9.69
N LYS A 15 8.29 -27.96 8.73
CA LYS A 15 8.64 -26.94 7.73
C LYS A 15 7.77 -25.70 7.92
N LYS A 16 8.35 -24.53 7.70
CA LYS A 16 7.65 -23.24 7.69
C LYS A 16 8.03 -22.49 6.44
N VAL A 17 7.04 -21.94 5.74
CA VAL A 17 7.24 -21.07 4.58
C VAL A 17 6.69 -19.69 4.95
N SER A 18 7.44 -18.65 4.64
CA SER A 18 7.02 -17.27 4.85
C SER A 18 7.40 -16.40 3.65
N LYS A 19 6.69 -15.28 3.50
CA LYS A 19 6.93 -14.32 2.41
C LYS A 19 7.24 -12.95 3.01
N LEU A 20 8.37 -12.37 2.60
CA LEU A 20 8.72 -10.98 2.86
C LEU A 20 8.55 -10.18 1.57
N SER A 21 7.76 -9.10 1.63
CA SER A 21 7.56 -8.20 0.50
C SER A 21 8.07 -6.82 0.87
N LEU A 22 8.97 -6.27 0.04
CA LEU A 22 9.45 -4.89 0.14
C LEU A 22 8.88 -4.13 -1.06
N VAL A 23 8.11 -3.09 -0.78
CA VAL A 23 7.30 -2.39 -1.79
C VAL A 23 7.67 -0.92 -1.76
N ASP A 24 8.22 -0.43 -2.87
CA ASP A 24 8.42 0.99 -3.10
C ASP A 24 7.23 1.52 -3.91
N LEU A 25 6.52 2.49 -3.35
CA LEU A 25 5.30 3.03 -3.94
C LEU A 25 5.64 4.27 -4.77
N ALA A 26 4.89 4.47 -5.85
CA ALA A 26 4.98 5.69 -6.63
C ALA A 26 4.53 6.92 -5.80
N GLY A 27 4.88 8.11 -6.28
CA GLY A 27 4.53 9.38 -5.64
C GLY A 27 3.02 9.56 -5.43
N SER A 28 2.65 10.07 -4.26
CA SER A 28 1.25 10.30 -3.86
C SER A 28 0.72 11.68 -4.22
N GLU A 29 1.53 12.50 -4.90
CA GLU A 29 1.19 13.86 -5.27
C GLU A 29 0.02 13.93 -6.27
N ARG A 30 -0.81 14.95 -6.09
CA ARG A 30 -1.96 15.19 -6.96
C ARG A 30 -1.51 15.64 -8.35
N LEU A 31 -2.26 15.17 -9.35
CA LEU A 31 -2.12 15.60 -10.75
C LEU A 31 -2.21 17.12 -10.94
N SER A 32 -2.95 17.81 -10.09
CA SER A 32 -3.05 19.28 -10.16
C SER A 32 -1.73 20.00 -9.86
N LYS A 33 -0.76 19.33 -9.23
CA LYS A 33 0.60 19.83 -9.03
C LYS A 33 1.56 19.45 -10.15
N THR A 34 1.13 18.61 -11.09
CA THR A 34 1.96 18.19 -12.20
C THR A 34 1.60 19.01 -13.44
N GLU A 35 2.59 19.62 -14.07
CA GLU A 35 2.45 20.26 -15.40
C GLU A 35 2.52 19.19 -16.52
N ALA A 36 1.98 18.01 -16.25
CA ALA A 36 2.11 16.86 -17.13
C ALA A 36 1.08 16.94 -18.27
N GLU A 37 1.55 16.84 -19.51
CA GLU A 37 0.71 16.82 -20.71
C GLU A 37 0.86 15.52 -21.50
N GLY A 38 -0.11 15.21 -22.36
CA GLY A 38 -0.06 14.07 -23.29
C GLY A 38 0.13 12.72 -22.57
N GLU A 39 1.15 11.97 -22.98
CA GLU A 39 1.43 10.63 -22.43
C GLU A 39 1.86 10.66 -20.95
N ARG A 40 2.55 11.73 -20.50
CA ARG A 40 2.91 11.89 -19.09
C ARG A 40 1.68 12.08 -18.19
N LEU A 41 0.64 12.74 -18.70
CA LEU A 41 -0.63 12.85 -17.99
C LEU A 41 -1.30 11.48 -17.84
N LYS A 42 -1.32 10.68 -18.91
CA LYS A 42 -1.88 9.32 -18.89
C LYS A 42 -1.14 8.42 -17.90
N GLU A 43 0.19 8.50 -17.86
CA GLU A 43 1.02 7.77 -16.89
C GLU A 43 0.68 8.21 -15.46
N SER A 44 0.67 9.51 -15.20
CA SER A 44 0.37 10.06 -13.87
C SER A 44 -1.03 9.67 -13.38
N LEU A 45 -2.01 9.58 -14.29
CA LEU A 45 -3.36 9.06 -13.99
C LEU A 45 -3.33 7.60 -13.56
N HIS A 46 -2.53 6.75 -14.23
CA HIS A 46 -2.41 5.34 -13.87
C HIS A 46 -1.73 5.14 -12.52
N ILE A 47 -0.70 5.95 -12.22
CA ILE A 47 -0.05 5.98 -10.91
C ILE A 47 -1.07 6.31 -9.81
N ASN A 48 -1.77 7.45 -9.96
CA ASN A 48 -2.77 7.89 -8.98
C ASN A 48 -3.92 6.90 -8.82
N LYS A 49 -4.33 6.21 -9.89
CA LYS A 49 -5.35 5.16 -9.81
C LYS A 49 -4.94 4.03 -8.88
N SER A 50 -3.68 3.59 -8.94
CA SER A 50 -3.17 2.50 -8.10
C SER A 50 -3.13 2.88 -6.61
N LEU A 51 -2.71 4.11 -6.29
CA LEU A 51 -2.67 4.63 -4.93
C LEU A 51 -4.07 4.93 -4.37
N SER A 52 -4.99 5.42 -5.21
CA SER A 52 -6.38 5.61 -4.83
C SER A 52 -7.03 4.27 -4.48
N ALA A 53 -6.83 3.24 -5.29
CA ALA A 53 -7.31 1.88 -5.00
C ALA A 53 -6.73 1.33 -3.68
N LEU A 54 -5.47 1.62 -3.38
CA LEU A 54 -4.86 1.26 -2.09
C LEU A 54 -5.55 1.97 -0.91
N GLY A 55 -5.88 3.26 -1.08
CA GLY A 55 -6.67 4.01 -0.10
C GLY A 55 -8.07 3.44 0.12
N ASP A 56 -8.73 2.97 -0.94
CA ASP A 56 -10.04 2.32 -0.87
C ASP A 56 -9.96 1.00 -0.10
N VAL A 57 -8.92 0.19 -0.35
CA VAL A 57 -8.65 -1.06 0.37
C VAL A 57 -8.46 -0.81 1.86
N ILE A 58 -7.57 0.12 2.23
CA ILE A 58 -7.33 0.49 3.63
C ILE A 58 -8.61 0.98 4.31
N SER A 59 -9.39 1.81 3.62
CA SER A 59 -10.65 2.33 4.16
C SER A 59 -11.68 1.21 4.38
N ALA A 60 -11.77 0.25 3.45
CA ALA A 60 -12.66 -0.90 3.55
C ALA A 60 -12.26 -1.84 4.71
N LEU A 61 -10.96 -2.10 4.87
CA LEU A 61 -10.42 -2.92 5.96
C LEU A 61 -10.66 -2.26 7.34
N THR A 62 -10.35 -0.97 7.46
CA THR A 62 -10.59 -0.19 8.70
C THR A 62 -12.05 -0.17 9.09
N SER A 63 -12.95 -0.09 8.11
CA SER A 63 -14.40 -0.06 8.33
C SER A 63 -15.02 -1.45 8.48
N LYS A 64 -14.21 -2.52 8.48
CA LYS A 64 -14.64 -3.93 8.52
C LYS A 64 -15.77 -4.24 7.52
N LYS A 65 -15.66 -3.71 6.29
CA LYS A 65 -16.64 -3.98 5.22
C LYS A 65 -16.56 -5.45 4.81
N GLY A 66 -17.72 -6.04 4.49
CA GLY A 66 -17.77 -7.43 4.01
C GLY A 66 -17.06 -7.66 2.67
N HIS A 67 -16.87 -6.62 1.86
CA HIS A 67 -16.10 -6.67 0.61
C HIS A 67 -14.95 -5.67 0.64
N VAL A 68 -13.73 -6.15 0.37
CA VAL A 68 -12.51 -5.33 0.22
C VAL A 68 -12.08 -5.34 -1.25
N PRO A 69 -11.94 -4.17 -1.90
CA PRO A 69 -11.80 -4.06 -3.35
C PRO A 69 -10.35 -4.28 -3.84
N PHE A 70 -9.70 -5.38 -3.44
CA PHE A 70 -8.32 -5.68 -3.85
C PHE A 70 -8.13 -5.75 -5.37
N ARG A 71 -9.19 -6.01 -6.14
CA ARG A 71 -9.15 -6.15 -7.60
C ARG A 71 -9.19 -4.82 -8.37
N ASN A 72 -9.36 -3.68 -7.70
CA ASN A 72 -9.46 -2.37 -8.36
C ASN A 72 -8.16 -1.90 -9.01
N SER A 73 -7.01 -2.48 -8.63
CA SER A 73 -5.72 -2.25 -9.28
C SER A 73 -4.82 -3.49 -9.23
N LYS A 74 -3.82 -3.57 -10.11
CA LYS A 74 -2.79 -4.61 -10.05
C LYS A 74 -2.02 -4.55 -8.74
N LEU A 75 -1.70 -3.34 -8.24
CA LEU A 75 -1.00 -3.14 -6.98
C LEU A 75 -1.75 -3.76 -5.82
N THR A 76 -3.01 -3.38 -5.62
CA THR A 76 -3.85 -3.89 -4.52
C THR A 76 -4.08 -5.40 -4.63
N HIS A 77 -4.14 -5.94 -5.84
CA HIS A 77 -4.28 -7.38 -6.04
C HIS A 77 -3.01 -8.12 -5.63
N MET A 78 -1.82 -7.59 -5.94
CA MET A 78 -0.55 -8.17 -5.51
C MET A 78 -0.33 -8.07 -4.00
N LEU A 79 -0.90 -7.06 -3.35
CA LEU A 79 -0.78 -6.82 -1.90
C LEU A 79 -1.87 -7.50 -1.07
N SER A 80 -2.82 -8.22 -1.68
CA SER A 80 -3.98 -8.76 -0.97
C SER A 80 -3.63 -9.73 0.15
N ASP A 81 -2.50 -10.43 0.02
CA ASP A 81 -1.99 -11.34 1.04
C ASP A 81 -1.13 -10.66 2.11
N SER A 82 -0.73 -9.41 1.87
CA SER A 82 0.08 -8.62 2.80
C SER A 82 -0.82 -7.70 3.62
N LEU A 83 -1.86 -7.16 3.00
CA LEU A 83 -2.87 -6.30 3.61
C LEU A 83 -4.12 -7.06 4.06
N GLY A 84 -4.08 -8.39 4.05
CA GLY A 84 -5.15 -9.26 4.53
C GLY A 84 -4.57 -10.59 5.00
N ASN A 85 -5.40 -11.40 5.69
CA ASN A 85 -5.00 -12.65 6.35
C ASN A 85 -3.93 -12.44 7.46
N ASP A 86 -3.38 -13.54 8.00
CA ASP A 86 -2.32 -13.57 9.02
C ASP A 86 -0.98 -13.05 8.48
N SER A 87 -0.90 -11.74 8.28
CA SER A 87 0.23 -11.00 7.73
C SER A 87 0.67 -9.90 8.69
N LYS A 88 1.96 -9.57 8.65
CA LYS A 88 2.52 -8.40 9.33
C LYS A 88 2.86 -7.34 8.30
N THR A 89 2.13 -6.24 8.32
CA THR A 89 2.39 -5.08 7.44
C THR A 89 2.97 -3.92 8.22
N LEU A 90 4.01 -3.30 7.64
CA LEU A 90 4.58 -2.03 8.08
C LEU A 90 4.49 -1.05 6.92
N LEU A 91 3.95 0.14 7.19
CA LEU A 91 3.87 1.24 6.23
C LEU A 91 4.82 2.36 6.67
N PHE A 92 5.74 2.74 5.78
CA PHE A 92 6.50 3.99 5.91
C PHE A 92 5.75 5.11 5.18
N VAL A 93 5.60 6.25 5.84
CA VAL A 93 5.01 7.45 5.24
C VAL A 93 6.06 8.55 5.26
N ASN A 94 6.54 8.90 4.06
CA ASN A 94 7.52 9.95 3.88
C ASN A 94 6.79 11.28 3.66
N ALA A 95 7.07 12.27 4.50
CA ALA A 95 6.49 13.60 4.44
C ALA A 95 7.58 14.67 4.44
N SER A 96 7.33 15.79 3.76
CA SER A 96 8.29 16.88 3.62
C SER A 96 7.92 18.03 4.57
N PRO A 97 8.88 18.59 5.34
CA PRO A 97 8.61 19.71 6.23
C PRO A 97 8.49 21.07 5.50
N VAL A 98 8.72 21.10 4.18
CA VAL A 98 8.73 22.34 3.39
C VAL A 98 7.31 22.85 3.17
N LEU A 99 7.08 24.16 3.35
CA LEU A 99 5.75 24.78 3.23
C LEU A 99 5.06 24.49 1.89
N TYR A 100 5.80 24.51 0.78
CA TYR A 100 5.29 24.15 -0.55
C TYR A 100 4.64 22.74 -0.60
N ASN A 101 5.12 21.83 0.24
CA ASN A 101 4.65 20.45 0.35
C ASN A 101 3.70 20.21 1.52
N ALA A 102 3.31 21.25 2.27
CA ALA A 102 2.48 21.09 3.46
C ALA A 102 1.16 20.36 3.18
N GLN A 103 0.49 20.70 2.08
CA GLN A 103 -0.78 20.07 1.70
C GLN A 103 -0.64 18.58 1.36
N GLU A 104 0.40 18.19 0.62
CA GLU A 104 0.66 16.79 0.28
C GLU A 104 1.07 16.01 1.52
N SER A 105 1.91 16.60 2.37
CA SER A 105 2.33 16.00 3.64
C SER A 105 1.14 15.76 4.57
N SER A 106 0.19 16.71 4.65
CA SER A 106 -1.07 16.50 5.38
C SER A 106 -1.85 15.32 4.81
N CYS A 107 -2.00 15.24 3.48
CA CYS A 107 -2.71 14.13 2.84
C CYS A 107 -2.04 12.77 3.12
N SER A 108 -0.71 12.69 3.09
CA SER A 108 0.05 11.48 3.44
C SER A 108 -0.15 11.09 4.91
N LEU A 109 -0.17 12.05 5.83
CA LEU A 109 -0.42 11.79 7.26
C LEU A 109 -1.87 11.36 7.56
N ASP A 110 -2.85 11.91 6.84
CA ASP A 110 -4.25 11.50 6.93
C ASP A 110 -4.42 10.05 6.43
N PHE A 111 -3.71 9.69 5.36
CA PHE A 111 -3.62 8.31 4.90
C PHE A 111 -3.00 7.40 5.96
N ALA A 112 -1.87 7.80 6.56
CA ALA A 112 -1.20 7.07 7.64
C ALA A 112 -2.15 6.81 8.82
N THR A 113 -2.93 7.82 9.21
CA THR A 113 -3.89 7.74 10.30
C THR A 113 -4.97 6.71 10.05
N ARG A 114 -5.48 6.62 8.80
CA ARG A 114 -6.42 5.57 8.42
C ARG A 114 -5.76 4.20 8.41
N ALA A 115 -4.58 4.08 7.80
CA ALA A 115 -3.84 2.82 7.68
C ALA A 115 -3.50 2.19 9.03
N ARG A 116 -3.16 3.00 10.04
CA ARG A 116 -2.87 2.54 11.41
C ARG A 116 -4.03 1.79 12.07
N ASN A 117 -5.27 2.09 11.70
CA ASN A 117 -6.46 1.49 12.30
C ASN A 117 -6.90 0.21 11.59
N VAL A 118 -6.14 -0.26 10.60
CA VAL A 118 -6.40 -1.53 9.94
C VAL A 118 -6.07 -2.68 10.89
N ASP A 119 -7.05 -3.55 11.09
CA ASP A 119 -6.95 -4.76 11.88
C ASP A 119 -6.70 -5.95 10.95
N LEU A 120 -5.51 -6.56 11.02
CA LEU A 120 -5.09 -7.69 10.19
C LEU A 120 -5.17 -9.03 10.93
N SER A 121 -5.81 -9.07 12.11
CA SER A 121 -5.92 -10.27 12.95
C SER A 121 -6.84 -11.33 12.36
#